data_AF-A0A8T2EFU8-F1
#
_entry.id   AF-A0A8T2EFU8-F1
#
_cell.length_a   1.000
_cell.length_b   1.000
_cell.length_c   1.000
_cell.angle_alpha   90.00
_cell.angle_beta   90.00
_cell.angle_gamma   90.00
#
_symmetry.space_group_name_H-M   'P 1'
#
loop_
_entity.id
_entity.type
_entity.pdbx_description
1 polymer ?
#
loop_
_entity_poly.entity_id
_entity_poly.type
_entity_poly.pdbx_seq_one_letter_code
_entity_poly.pdbx_strand_id
1 'polypeptide(L)'
;MAVTAFNTLKLVSSSLDPIPSVSCSSYSFSLIYVGSPYKRCLKQSCSVRAMTSSSSAASSSSSSFGSRMEESIRKTVTENTVVIYSKTWCSYCTEVKTLFKRLGVQPLVVELDQLGPQGPQLQKVLERLTGQHTVPNVFVCGKHIGGCTDTVKLNRKGDLELMLAEANGKNGQS
;
A
#
# COMPACT_ATOMS: atom_id res chain seq x y z
N MET A 1 37.58 43.63 25.54
CA MET A 1 38.63 42.60 25.50
C MET A 1 38.41 41.75 24.27
N ALA A 2 39.26 41.92 23.27
CA ALA A 2 39.40 41.01 22.15
C ALA A 2 40.04 39.70 22.65
N VAL A 3 39.75 38.54 22.05
CA VAL A 3 40.49 37.93 20.94
C VAL A 3 40.03 36.49 20.67
N THR A 4 40.03 36.12 19.38
CA THR A 4 40.31 34.79 18.77
C THR A 4 39.40 33.58 19.06
N ALA A 5 39.22 32.59 18.19
CA ALA A 5 39.25 32.35 16.74
C ALA A 5 39.28 30.81 16.55
N PHE A 6 38.97 30.34 15.34
CA PHE A 6 39.29 29.03 14.75
C PHE A 6 38.67 27.75 15.34
N ASN A 7 37.76 27.12 14.57
CA ASN A 7 37.98 25.78 14.00
C ASN A 7 36.87 25.42 12.97
N THR A 8 36.97 25.71 11.68
CA THR A 8 37.56 24.91 10.57
C THR A 8 37.45 23.37 10.63
N LEU A 9 36.67 22.84 9.68
CA LEU A 9 36.83 21.56 8.96
C LEU A 9 36.39 20.25 9.66
N LYS A 10 35.34 19.64 9.12
CA LYS A 10 35.53 18.43 8.29
C LYS A 10 34.35 18.20 7.34
N LEU A 11 34.58 18.61 6.09
CA LEU A 11 33.95 18.03 4.91
C LEU A 11 34.38 16.56 4.84
N VAL A 12 33.44 15.62 4.95
CA VAL A 12 33.61 14.28 4.39
C VAL A 12 32.92 14.30 3.03
N SER A 13 33.76 14.41 2.02
CA SER A 13 33.52 14.00 0.65
C SER A 13 33.71 12.48 0.58
N SER A 14 32.71 11.76 0.08
CA SER A 14 32.84 10.39 -0.43
C SER A 14 31.71 10.24 -1.45
N SER A 15 32.00 10.70 -2.66
CA SER A 15 32.23 9.82 -3.82
C SER A 15 30.97 9.09 -4.25
N LEU A 16 30.39 9.65 -5.31
CA LEU A 16 29.58 8.95 -6.30
C LEU A 16 30.33 7.70 -6.76
N ASP A 17 29.68 6.56 -6.67
CA ASP A 17 30.05 5.39 -7.47
C ASP A 17 28.85 4.94 -8.34
N PRO A 18 29.13 4.57 -9.60
CA PRO A 18 28.15 4.41 -10.66
C PRO A 18 27.35 3.10 -10.61
N ILE A 19 26.15 3.24 -11.18
CA ILE A 19 25.19 2.22 -11.56
C ILE A 19 25.87 1.08 -12.35
N PRO A 20 25.77 -0.19 -11.92
CA PRO A 20 26.05 -1.31 -12.81
C PRO A 20 24.86 -1.52 -13.75
N SER A 21 25.09 -1.25 -15.03
CA SER A 21 24.28 -1.73 -16.14
C SER A 21 24.44 -3.25 -16.27
N VAL A 22 23.42 -4.02 -15.88
CA VAL A 22 23.32 -5.42 -16.27
C VAL A 22 22.41 -5.55 -17.48
N SER A 23 23.10 -5.68 -18.61
CA SER A 23 22.55 -6.02 -19.90
C SER A 23 21.98 -7.44 -19.90
N CYS A 24 20.96 -7.58 -20.75
CA CYS A 24 20.24 -8.77 -21.17
C CYS A 24 21.08 -10.06 -21.18
N SER A 25 20.62 -11.08 -20.45
CA SER A 25 20.96 -12.46 -20.79
C SER A 25 19.66 -13.22 -21.05
N SER A 26 19.50 -13.56 -22.33
CA SER A 26 18.49 -14.43 -22.89
C SER A 26 18.45 -15.75 -22.12
N TYR A 27 17.48 -15.91 -21.23
CA TYR A 27 17.10 -17.23 -20.73
C TYR A 27 15.89 -17.70 -21.51
N SER A 28 16.20 -18.50 -22.53
CA SER A 28 15.26 -19.26 -23.32
C SER A 28 14.54 -20.26 -22.41
N PHE A 29 13.39 -19.87 -21.87
CA PHE A 29 12.49 -20.83 -21.21
C PHE A 29 11.50 -21.33 -22.26
N SER A 30 11.80 -22.52 -22.78
CA SER A 30 10.98 -23.25 -23.72
C SER A 30 9.55 -23.39 -23.19
N LEU A 31 8.60 -22.93 -24.00
CA LEU A 31 7.20 -23.31 -23.94
C LEU A 31 7.08 -24.81 -24.18
N ILE A 32 6.90 -25.59 -23.12
CA ILE A 32 6.28 -26.92 -23.22
C ILE A 32 4.83 -26.76 -22.72
N TYR A 33 3.99 -26.32 -23.65
CA TYR A 33 2.55 -26.30 -23.51
C TYR A 33 2.05 -27.74 -23.68
N VAL A 34 1.73 -28.42 -22.58
CA VAL A 34 1.07 -29.73 -22.60
C VAL A 34 -0.26 -29.65 -21.88
N GLY A 35 -1.33 -29.80 -22.66
CA GLY A 35 -2.48 -30.63 -22.29
C GLY A 35 -3.68 -29.95 -21.63
N SER A 36 -4.51 -29.28 -22.44
CA SER A 36 -5.97 -29.28 -22.24
C SER A 36 -6.60 -30.52 -22.88
N PRO A 37 -7.28 -31.40 -22.15
CA PRO A 37 -8.59 -31.88 -22.57
C PRO A 37 -9.58 -30.75 -22.22
N TYR A 38 -10.62 -30.37 -22.97
CA TYR A 38 -11.75 -31.17 -23.37
C TYR A 38 -12.53 -30.44 -24.49
N LYS A 39 -12.58 -31.11 -25.65
CA LYS A 39 -13.74 -31.30 -26.55
C LYS A 39 -14.47 -30.08 -27.13
N ARG A 40 -14.04 -29.81 -28.36
CA ARG A 40 -14.79 -29.41 -29.57
C ARG A 40 -16.21 -30.00 -29.66
N CYS A 41 -17.19 -29.19 -30.02
CA CYS A 41 -18.21 -29.56 -31.02
C CYS A 41 -18.68 -28.29 -31.77
N LEU A 42 -18.67 -28.36 -33.09
CA LEU A 42 -18.99 -27.26 -34.00
C LEU A 42 -19.85 -27.85 -35.13
N LYS A 43 -20.81 -27.03 -35.59
CA LYS A 43 -21.85 -27.23 -36.62
C LYS A 43 -23.16 -27.82 -36.03
N GLN A 44 -24.35 -27.32 -36.36
CA GLN A 44 -24.78 -26.76 -37.65
C GLN A 44 -26.00 -25.82 -37.50
N SER A 45 -26.01 -24.76 -38.31
CA SER A 45 -27.10 -23.93 -38.86
C SER A 45 -28.49 -23.94 -38.20
N CYS A 46 -28.98 -22.75 -37.82
CA CYS A 46 -30.39 -22.39 -37.97
C CYS A 46 -30.58 -20.88 -38.13
N SER A 47 -31.66 -20.57 -38.86
CA SER A 47 -32.10 -19.32 -39.46
C SER A 47 -32.37 -18.14 -38.52
N VAL A 48 -32.28 -16.95 -39.11
CA VAL A 48 -32.85 -15.61 -38.79
C VAL A 48 -33.70 -15.36 -37.53
N ARG A 49 -33.41 -14.19 -36.93
CA ARG A 49 -34.17 -13.32 -35.99
C ARG A 49 -34.76 -13.93 -34.72
N ALA A 50 -34.22 -13.49 -33.58
CA ALA A 50 -35.02 -12.92 -32.49
C ALA A 50 -34.13 -11.97 -31.65
N MET A 51 -34.60 -10.74 -31.48
CA MET A 51 -34.08 -9.83 -30.46
C MET A 51 -34.59 -10.34 -29.12
N THR A 52 -33.67 -10.84 -28.29
CA THR A 52 -33.90 -10.98 -26.87
C THR A 52 -32.65 -10.44 -26.19
N SER A 53 -32.78 -9.17 -25.81
CA SER A 53 -31.97 -8.53 -24.80
C SER A 53 -32.12 -9.34 -23.53
N SER A 54 -31.03 -9.94 -23.05
CA SER A 54 -30.99 -10.53 -21.72
C SER A 54 -29.59 -10.33 -21.14
N SER A 55 -29.45 -9.20 -20.43
CA SER A 55 -28.84 -9.06 -19.10
C SER A 55 -27.44 -9.69 -18.87
N SER A 56 -26.36 -8.97 -18.55
CA SER A 56 -26.18 -7.55 -18.22
C SER A 56 -24.69 -7.25 -18.35
N ALA A 57 -24.34 -6.32 -19.24
CA ALA A 57 -23.11 -5.55 -19.11
C ALA A 57 -23.22 -4.69 -17.83
N ALA A 58 -22.68 -5.18 -16.71
CA ALA A 58 -22.56 -4.46 -15.44
C ALA A 58 -21.10 -4.39 -14.93
N SER A 59 -20.13 -4.77 -15.76
CA SER A 59 -18.73 -4.94 -15.37
C SER A 59 -17.79 -3.80 -15.78
N SER A 60 -18.27 -2.76 -16.45
CA SER A 60 -17.44 -1.63 -16.89
C SER A 60 -17.42 -0.44 -15.92
N SER A 61 -18.43 -0.28 -15.06
CA SER A 61 -18.50 0.83 -14.08
C SER A 61 -17.90 0.49 -12.71
N SER A 62 -17.97 -0.79 -12.31
CA SER A 62 -17.48 -1.28 -11.01
C SER A 62 -15.94 -1.35 -10.94
N SER A 63 -15.27 -1.60 -12.07
CA SER A 63 -13.81 -1.58 -12.17
C SER A 63 -13.23 -0.18 -11.96
N SER A 64 -13.90 0.86 -12.48
CA SER A 64 -13.47 2.26 -12.35
C SER A 64 -13.60 2.78 -10.92
N PHE A 65 -14.65 2.38 -10.19
CA PHE A 65 -14.81 2.80 -8.79
C PHE A 65 -13.72 2.21 -7.89
N GLY A 66 -13.42 0.91 -8.07
CA GLY A 66 -12.37 0.23 -7.32
C GLY A 66 -10.98 0.82 -7.56
N SER A 67 -10.65 1.18 -8.80
CA SER A 67 -9.33 1.78 -9.12
C SER A 67 -9.16 3.19 -8.56
N ARG A 68 -10.20 4.04 -8.61
CA ARG A 68 -10.15 5.41 -8.04
C ARG A 68 -9.96 5.40 -6.52
N MET A 69 -10.60 4.46 -5.83
CA MET A 69 -10.45 4.34 -4.38
C MET A 69 -9.09 3.76 -3.99
N GLU A 70 -8.56 2.84 -4.78
CA GLU A 70 -7.21 2.34 -4.61
C GLU A 70 -6.17 3.45 -4.74
N GLU A 71 -6.29 4.29 -5.77
CA GLU A 71 -5.43 5.46 -5.95
C GLU A 71 -5.55 6.45 -4.80
N SER A 72 -6.77 6.64 -4.27
CA SER A 72 -6.99 7.47 -3.09
C SER A 72 -6.27 6.93 -1.85
N ILE A 73 -6.32 5.61 -1.61
CA ILE A 73 -5.56 4.98 -0.51
C ILE A 73 -4.06 5.20 -0.70
N ARG A 74 -3.52 4.90 -1.89
CA ARG A 74 -2.09 5.04 -2.20
C ARG A 74 -1.63 6.49 -2.00
N LYS A 75 -2.45 7.45 -2.44
CA LYS A 75 -2.21 8.88 -2.24
C LYS A 75 -2.15 9.23 -0.76
N THR A 76 -3.17 8.86 0.02
CA THR A 76 -3.21 9.10 1.47
C THR A 76 -2.01 8.49 2.19
N VAL A 77 -1.63 7.27 1.84
CA VAL A 77 -0.48 6.54 2.41
C VAL A 77 0.88 7.16 2.03
N THR A 78 0.96 7.86 0.90
CA THR A 78 2.18 8.55 0.46
C THR A 78 2.30 9.96 1.05
N GLU A 79 1.17 10.68 1.18
CA GLU A 79 1.13 12.04 1.72
C GLU A 79 1.31 12.11 3.24
N ASN A 80 1.13 11.00 3.95
CA ASN A 80 1.17 10.95 5.41
C ASN A 80 2.21 9.94 5.88
N THR A 81 3.01 10.33 6.88
CA THR A 81 4.04 9.46 7.46
C THR A 81 3.45 8.21 8.12
N VAL A 82 2.31 8.34 8.80
CA VAL A 82 1.61 7.22 9.42
C VAL A 82 0.12 7.31 9.11
N VAL A 83 -0.45 6.23 8.59
CA VAL A 83 -1.89 6.10 8.33
C VAL A 83 -2.42 4.84 9.00
N ILE A 84 -3.53 4.98 9.72
CA ILE A 84 -4.19 3.89 10.42
C ILE A 84 -5.63 3.82 9.94
N TYR A 85 -5.98 2.73 9.26
CA TYR A 85 -7.37 2.39 8.99
C TYR A 85 -7.95 1.63 10.19
N SER A 86 -8.94 2.22 10.84
CA SER A 86 -9.52 1.71 12.08
C SER A 86 -11.05 1.63 12.04
N LYS A 87 -11.61 1.14 13.14
CA LYS A 87 -13.03 1.27 13.46
C LYS A 87 -13.17 1.80 14.88
N THR A 88 -14.18 2.65 15.12
CA THR A 88 -14.38 3.37 16.39
C THR A 88 -14.54 2.44 17.60
N TRP A 89 -15.18 1.30 17.40
CA TRP A 89 -15.51 0.32 18.45
C TRP A 89 -14.41 -0.73 18.70
N CYS A 90 -13.28 -0.65 17.99
CA CYS A 90 -12.23 -1.66 18.08
C CYS A 90 -11.16 -1.31 19.13
N SER A 91 -11.00 -2.17 20.14
CA SER A 91 -9.99 -2.00 21.20
C SER A 91 -8.54 -2.06 20.68
N TYR A 92 -8.23 -2.96 19.74
CA TYR A 92 -6.90 -3.07 19.13
C TYR A 92 -6.50 -1.80 18.37
N CYS A 93 -7.47 -1.10 17.76
CA CYS A 93 -7.22 0.18 17.09
C CYS A 93 -6.81 1.26 18.11
N THR A 94 -7.46 1.30 19.27
CA THR A 94 -7.12 2.24 20.35
C THR A 94 -5.72 2.00 20.89
N GLU A 95 -5.30 0.75 21.02
CA GLU A 95 -3.95 0.39 21.44
C GLU A 95 -2.88 0.93 20.46
N VAL A 96 -3.08 0.71 19.15
CA VAL A 96 -2.16 1.21 18.13
C VAL A 96 -2.10 2.74 18.11
N LYS A 97 -3.25 3.42 18.21
CA LYS A 97 -3.30 4.89 18.30
C LYS A 97 -2.53 5.41 19.51
N THR A 98 -2.69 4.75 20.65
CA THR A 98 -1.98 5.12 21.89
C THR A 98 -0.49 4.87 21.76
N LEU A 99 -0.07 3.78 21.09
CA LEU A 99 1.33 3.49 20.82
C LEU A 99 2.00 4.61 20.02
N PHE A 100 1.41 5.02 18.90
CA PHE A 100 1.97 6.13 18.10
C PHE A 100 1.98 7.46 18.87
N LYS A 101 0.94 7.72 19.68
CA LYS A 101 0.92 8.89 20.56
C LYS A 101 2.06 8.88 21.58
N ARG A 102 2.41 7.71 22.13
CA ARG A 102 3.56 7.56 23.05
C ARG A 102 4.90 7.78 22.36
N LEU A 103 4.99 7.46 21.07
CA LEU A 103 6.15 7.76 20.21
C LEU A 103 6.23 9.23 19.79
N GLY A 104 5.27 10.07 20.18
CA GLY A 104 5.23 11.49 19.80
C GLY A 104 4.82 11.75 18.36
N VAL A 105 4.30 10.75 17.64
CA VAL A 105 3.84 10.88 16.26
C VAL A 105 2.31 11.00 16.24
N GLN A 106 1.79 11.92 15.41
CA GLN A 106 0.36 12.05 15.18
C GLN A 106 -0.02 11.28 13.90
N PRO A 107 -0.64 10.09 14.02
CA PRO A 107 -1.06 9.32 12.85
C PRO A 107 -2.34 9.88 12.25
N LEU A 108 -2.48 9.79 10.92
CA LEU A 108 -3.76 9.99 10.25
C LEU A 108 -4.65 8.76 10.51
N VAL A 109 -5.81 8.99 11.12
CA VAL A 109 -6.77 7.92 11.45
C VAL A 109 -7.96 8.01 10.49
N VAL A 110 -8.26 6.91 9.81
CA VAL A 110 -9.42 6.77 8.93
C VAL A 110 -10.38 5.73 9.53
N GLU A 111 -11.51 6.20 10.06
CA GLU A 111 -12.53 5.35 10.67
C GLU A 111 -13.47 4.79 9.59
N LEU A 112 -13.32 3.50 9.27
CA LEU A 112 -14.09 2.85 8.21
C LEU A 112 -15.59 2.81 8.51
N ASP A 113 -15.99 2.71 9.77
CA ASP A 113 -17.39 2.66 10.18
C ASP A 113 -18.12 4.00 10.05
N GLN A 114 -17.40 5.12 10.07
CA GLN A 114 -17.97 6.46 9.92
C GLN A 114 -18.19 6.87 8.45
N LEU A 115 -17.58 6.14 7.50
CA LEU A 115 -17.68 6.41 6.06
C LEU A 115 -18.98 5.89 5.42
N GLY A 116 -19.91 5.34 6.21
CA GLY A 116 -21.19 4.81 5.74
C GLY A 116 -21.02 3.76 4.62
N PRO A 117 -21.65 3.92 3.44
CA PRO A 117 -21.58 2.94 2.36
C PRO A 117 -20.18 2.81 1.73
N GLN A 118 -19.28 3.78 1.96
CA GLN A 118 -17.91 3.74 1.44
C GLN A 118 -16.98 2.87 2.30
N GLY A 119 -17.27 2.74 3.61
CA GLY A 119 -16.46 1.97 4.55
C GLY A 119 -16.20 0.53 4.12
N PRO A 120 -17.26 -0.28 3.86
CA PRO A 120 -17.10 -1.66 3.43
C PRO A 120 -16.39 -1.80 2.07
N GLN A 121 -16.58 -0.82 1.17
CA GLN A 121 -15.90 -0.85 -0.13
C GLN A 121 -14.41 -0.54 0.03
N LEU A 122 -14.06 0.44 0.86
CA LEU A 122 -12.68 0.78 1.19
C LEU A 122 -11.97 -0.40 1.87
N GLN A 123 -12.66 -1.11 2.76
CA GLN A 123 -12.15 -2.32 3.41
C GLN A 123 -11.80 -3.42 2.40
N LYS A 124 -12.64 -3.64 1.38
CA LYS A 124 -12.35 -4.59 0.28
C LYS A 124 -11.16 -4.15 -0.58
N VAL A 125 -11.02 -2.84 -0.83
CA VAL A 125 -9.86 -2.35 -1.59
C VAL A 125 -8.57 -2.50 -0.79
N LEU A 126 -8.60 -2.21 0.51
CA LEU A 126 -7.48 -2.46 1.42
C LEU A 126 -7.07 -3.93 1.43
N GLU A 127 -8.04 -4.85 1.50
CA GLU A 127 -7.78 -6.29 1.43
C GLU A 127 -7.09 -6.68 0.11
N ARG A 128 -7.49 -6.11 -1.03
CA ARG A 128 -6.81 -6.37 -2.31
C ARG A 128 -5.39 -5.81 -2.36
N LEU A 129 -5.16 -4.65 -1.73
CA LEU A 129 -3.85 -3.98 -1.70
C LEU A 129 -2.86 -4.66 -0.76
N THR A 130 -3.30 -5.07 0.42
CA THR A 130 -2.42 -5.54 1.50
C THR A 130 -2.56 -7.02 1.81
N GLY A 131 -3.60 -7.68 1.29
CA GLY A 131 -3.99 -9.02 1.69
C GLY A 131 -4.67 -9.08 3.06
N GLN A 132 -4.88 -7.95 3.74
CA GLN A 132 -5.41 -7.90 5.11
C GLN A 132 -6.78 -7.23 5.15
N HIS A 133 -7.81 -8.01 5.48
CA HIS A 133 -9.17 -7.51 5.68
C HIS A 133 -9.40 -6.91 7.09
N THR A 134 -8.59 -7.29 8.08
CA THR A 134 -8.79 -6.91 9.49
C THR A 134 -8.30 -5.50 9.80
N VAL A 135 -9.03 -4.81 10.67
CA VAL A 135 -8.56 -3.59 11.34
C VAL A 135 -7.88 -3.95 12.67
N PRO A 136 -6.87 -3.19 13.13
CA PRO A 136 -6.25 -2.05 12.45
C PRO A 136 -5.40 -2.49 11.25
N ASN A 137 -5.40 -1.68 10.18
CA ASN A 137 -4.48 -1.83 9.04
C ASN A 137 -3.57 -0.59 9.02
N VAL A 138 -2.28 -0.81 9.26
CA VAL A 138 -1.30 0.24 9.58
C VAL A 138 -0.29 0.40 8.45
N PHE A 139 -0.09 1.65 8.04
CA PHE A 139 0.92 2.05 7.07
C PHE A 139 1.89 3.04 7.70
N VAL A 140 3.18 2.85 7.46
CA VAL A 140 4.26 3.73 7.91
C VAL A 140 5.16 4.03 6.72
N CYS A 141 5.34 5.31 6.39
CA CYS A 141 6.20 5.79 5.30
C CYS A 141 5.90 5.11 3.95
N GLY A 142 4.62 5.03 3.58
CA GLY A 142 4.21 4.37 2.35
C GLY A 142 4.18 2.83 2.40
N LYS A 143 4.72 2.20 3.45
CA LYS A 143 4.83 0.74 3.58
C LYS A 143 3.73 0.17 4.47
N HIS A 144 3.13 -0.94 4.06
CA HIS A 144 2.18 -1.69 4.89
C HIS A 144 2.93 -2.47 5.97
N ILE A 145 2.54 -2.27 7.23
CA ILE A 145 3.15 -2.93 8.39
C ILE A 145 2.33 -4.14 8.85
N GLY A 146 1.01 -4.07 8.73
CA GLY A 146 0.09 -5.12 9.18
C GLY A 146 -0.86 -4.65 10.27
N GLY A 147 -1.08 -5.51 11.27
CA GLY A 147 -2.04 -5.28 12.35
C GLY A 147 -1.43 -4.72 13.64
N CYS A 148 -2.22 -4.80 14.72
CA CYS A 148 -1.79 -4.39 16.06
C CYS A 148 -0.58 -5.20 16.53
N THR A 149 -0.65 -6.52 16.40
CA THR A 149 0.43 -7.43 16.81
C THR A 149 1.74 -7.13 16.08
N ASP A 150 1.69 -6.89 14.77
CA ASP A 150 2.88 -6.61 13.97
C ASP A 150 3.50 -5.26 14.35
N THR A 151 2.65 -4.25 14.55
CA THR A 151 3.09 -2.92 14.99
C THR A 151 3.78 -2.98 16.37
N VAL A 152 3.19 -3.69 17.34
CA VAL A 152 3.78 -3.85 18.67
C VAL A 152 5.08 -4.66 18.61
N LYS A 153 5.15 -5.68 17.76
CA LYS A 153 6.39 -6.46 17.55
C LYS A 153 7.52 -5.56 17.00
N LEU A 154 7.24 -4.72 15.99
CA LEU A 154 8.24 -3.80 15.44
C LEU A 154 8.67 -2.74 16.46
N ASN A 155 7.74 -2.23 17.26
CA ASN A 155 8.06 -1.31 18.33
C ASN A 155 9.00 -1.94 19.37
N ARG A 156 8.74 -3.19 19.77
CA ARG A 156 9.61 -3.92 20.71
C ARG A 156 11.00 -4.19 20.15
N LYS A 157 11.13 -4.30 18.83
CA LYS A 157 12.42 -4.45 18.15
C LYS A 157 13.18 -3.12 17.99
N GLY A 158 12.50 -1.98 18.11
CA GLY A 158 13.06 -0.66 17.82
C GLY A 158 12.97 -0.25 16.34
N ASP A 159 12.61 -1.18 15.44
CA ASP A 159 12.51 -0.93 14.00
C ASP A 159 11.49 0.17 13.66
N LEU A 160 10.41 0.27 14.44
CA LEU A 160 9.36 1.26 14.20
C LEU A 160 9.87 2.69 14.39
N GLU A 161 10.67 2.93 15.43
CA GLU A 161 11.26 4.25 15.71
C GLU A 161 12.31 4.62 14.64
N LEU A 162 13.10 3.65 14.18
CA LEU A 162 14.06 3.86 13.09
C LEU A 162 13.35 4.29 11.80
N MET A 163 12.28 3.60 11.42
CA MET A 163 11.49 3.95 10.22
C MET A 163 10.91 5.36 10.31
N LEU A 164 10.42 5.76 11.51
CA LEU A 164 9.89 7.10 11.74
C LEU A 164 11.00 8.16 11.68
N ALA A 165 12.17 7.88 12.26
CA ALA A 165 13.31 8.78 12.21
C ALA A 165 13.81 9.01 10.77
N GLU A 166 13.87 7.96 9.94
CA GLU A 166 14.20 8.07 8.52
C GLU A 166 13.20 8.93 7.74
N ALA A 167 11.91 8.87 8.11
CA ALA A 167 10.85 9.65 7.48
C ALA A 167 11.00 11.14 7.73
N ASN A 168 11.33 11.51 8.98
CA ASN A 168 11.56 12.90 9.36
C ASN A 168 12.72 13.54 8.59
N GLY A 169 13.70 12.75 8.16
CA GLY A 169 14.79 13.21 7.29
C GLY A 169 14.38 13.47 5.83
N LYS A 170 13.31 12.82 5.34
CA LYS A 170 12.87 12.91 3.92
C LYS A 170 11.85 14.01 3.66
N ASN A 171 11.03 14.38 4.65
CA ASN A 171 10.02 15.45 4.50
C ASN A 171 10.62 16.87 4.38
N GLY A 172 11.95 17.04 4.48
CA GLY A 172 12.65 18.31 4.27
C GLY A 172 13.17 18.56 2.84
N GLN A 173 12.93 17.64 1.90
CA GLN A 173 13.28 17.79 0.48
C GLN A 173 12.00 17.83 -0.36
N SER A 174 11.27 18.95 -0.33
CA SER A 174 10.27 19.28 -1.34
C SER A 174 10.31 20.76 -1.68
#